data_AF-A0A965I3S4-F1
#
_entry.id   AF-A0A965I3S4-F1
#
_cell.length_a   1.000
_cell.length_b   1.000
_cell.length_c   1.000
_cell.angle_alpha   90.00
_cell.angle_beta   90.00
_cell.angle_gamma   90.00
#
_symmetry.space_group_name_H-M   'P 1'
#
loop_
_entity.id
_entity.type
_entity.pdbx_description
1 polymer ?
#
loop_
_entity_poly.entity_id
_entity_poly.type
_entity_poly.pdbx_seq_one_letter_code
_entity_poly.pdbx_strand_id
1 'polypeptide(L)'
;MTLFSNYTNFGTVMLVIIGLMLFALLCPWRNLPTNLDTLLKSLWRLSGTVAVTWAIFVLVLIGTTAYVILWLIHHLGTVGTNTDHLRQIILAIPVLIAALAGLIALPVTLIRLPYTRRQTLVEEEGLITDRINAAVLWLGSEKIVKVTVGDGTAEHTEPNIEVRIGAILALERIAKNNLDVHLQIMELLLTYVQNHPHPNEERQVQYKQTGSFVIQLLVSPDIQIIADVFARRTPPQIAFEIKNEFRFDMSRQHSRRTI
;
A
#
# COMPACT_ATOMS: atom_id res chain seq x y z
N MET A 1 -13.21 -45.11 -45.18
CA MET A 1 -13.24 -45.76 -43.85
C MET A 1 -12.06 -45.40 -42.94
N THR A 2 -11.00 -44.72 -43.39
CA THR A 2 -9.82 -44.36 -42.57
C THR A 2 -9.97 -43.08 -41.74
N LEU A 3 -10.90 -42.18 -42.08
CA LEU A 3 -11.13 -40.92 -41.35
C LEU A 3 -11.83 -41.12 -39.99
N PHE A 4 -12.66 -42.16 -39.84
CA PHE A 4 -13.37 -42.44 -38.58
C PHE A 4 -12.42 -42.96 -37.48
N SER A 5 -11.38 -43.71 -37.85
CA SER A 5 -10.36 -44.20 -36.91
C SER A 5 -9.50 -43.07 -36.33
N ASN A 6 -9.32 -41.96 -37.06
CA ASN A 6 -8.57 -40.80 -36.55
C ASN A 6 -9.37 -39.99 -35.52
N TYR A 7 -10.70 -40.07 -35.53
CA TYR A 7 -11.58 -39.31 -34.64
C TYR A 7 -11.59 -39.88 -33.21
N THR A 8 -11.61 -41.21 -33.07
CA THR A 8 -11.45 -41.89 -31.78
C THR A 8 -10.07 -41.67 -31.19
N ASN A 9 -9.04 -41.62 -32.03
CA ASN A 9 -7.66 -41.37 -31.60
C ASN A 9 -7.44 -39.93 -31.14
N PHE A 10 -8.10 -38.94 -31.76
CA PHE A 10 -7.98 -37.54 -31.32
C PHE A 10 -8.68 -37.29 -29.98
N GLY A 11 -9.89 -37.85 -29.80
CA GLY A 11 -10.62 -37.76 -28.53
C GLY A 11 -9.90 -38.44 -27.36
N THR A 12 -9.30 -39.61 -27.59
CA THR A 12 -8.51 -40.32 -26.56
C THR A 12 -7.21 -39.58 -26.23
N VAL A 13 -6.51 -39.04 -27.23
CA VAL A 13 -5.31 -38.21 -27.01
C VAL A 13 -5.67 -36.95 -26.21
N MET A 14 -6.81 -36.31 -26.48
CA MET A 14 -7.28 -35.16 -25.69
C MET A 14 -7.60 -35.54 -24.24
N LEU A 15 -8.30 -36.65 -24.00
CA LEU A 15 -8.56 -37.13 -22.64
C LEU A 15 -7.29 -37.48 -21.87
N VAL A 16 -6.28 -38.04 -22.54
CA VAL A 16 -4.98 -38.35 -21.94
C VAL A 16 -4.21 -37.06 -21.60
N ILE A 17 -4.22 -36.05 -22.48
CA ILE A 17 -3.57 -34.77 -22.22
C ILE A 17 -4.26 -34.01 -21.08
N ILE A 18 -5.59 -33.98 -21.06
CA ILE A 18 -6.38 -33.38 -19.97
C ILE A 18 -6.14 -34.12 -18.65
N GLY A 19 -6.08 -35.46 -18.70
CA GLY A 19 -5.77 -36.31 -17.54
C GLY A 19 -4.37 -36.06 -16.99
N LEU A 20 -3.36 -35.97 -17.86
CA LEU A 20 -1.97 -35.65 -17.48
C LEU A 20 -1.86 -34.22 -16.94
N MET A 21 -2.62 -33.27 -17.49
CA MET A 21 -2.70 -31.90 -16.97
C MET A 21 -3.33 -31.85 -15.58
N LEU A 22 -4.48 -32.49 -15.38
CA LEU A 22 -5.14 -32.57 -14.07
C LEU A 22 -4.23 -33.25 -13.04
N PHE A 23 -3.53 -34.32 -13.43
CA PHE A 23 -2.56 -34.99 -12.58
C PHE A 23 -1.40 -34.06 -12.21
N ALA A 24 -0.83 -33.31 -13.16
CA ALA A 24 0.23 -32.34 -12.90
C ALA A 24 -0.23 -31.15 -12.04
N LEU A 25 -1.50 -30.76 -12.12
CA LEU A 25 -2.11 -29.68 -11.31
C LEU A 25 -2.42 -30.14 -9.87
N LEU A 26 -2.78 -31.41 -9.69
CA LEU A 26 -3.11 -32.02 -8.38
C LEU A 26 -1.87 -32.53 -7.63
N CYS A 27 -0.82 -32.93 -8.34
CA CYS A 27 0.44 -33.41 -7.74
C CYS A 27 1.06 -32.45 -6.71
N PRO A 28 1.13 -31.12 -6.97
CA PRO A 28 1.70 -30.19 -6.00
C PRO A 28 0.82 -29.90 -4.78
N TRP A 29 -0.50 -30.18 -4.86
CA TRP A 29 -1.42 -29.98 -3.74
C TRP A 29 -1.34 -31.07 -2.67
N ARG A 30 -0.82 -32.25 -3.01
CA ARG A 30 -0.74 -33.41 -2.09
C ARG A 30 0.29 -33.25 -0.97
N ASN A 31 1.20 -32.29 -1.09
CA ASN A 31 2.36 -32.16 -0.20
C ASN A 31 2.47 -30.74 0.39
N LEU A 32 1.34 -30.15 0.80
CA LEU A 32 1.31 -28.79 1.36
C LEU A 32 1.76 -28.79 2.84
N PRO A 33 2.88 -28.11 3.20
CA PRO A 33 3.27 -27.91 4.59
C PRO A 33 2.19 -27.17 5.41
N THR A 34 2.03 -27.46 6.69
CA THR A 34 1.05 -26.77 7.55
C THR A 34 1.47 -25.38 8.02
N ASN A 35 2.65 -24.89 7.61
CA ASN A 35 3.29 -23.72 8.19
C ASN A 35 3.38 -22.55 7.17
N LEU A 36 2.88 -21.38 7.54
CA LEU A 36 2.54 -20.27 6.62
C LEU A 36 3.75 -19.74 5.82
N ASP A 37 4.92 -19.67 6.48
CA ASP A 37 6.14 -19.13 5.88
C ASP A 37 6.80 -20.09 4.89
N THR A 38 6.69 -21.40 5.15
CA THR A 38 7.15 -22.43 4.21
C THR A 38 6.19 -22.60 3.04
N LEU A 39 4.90 -22.33 3.23
CA LEU A 39 3.95 -22.25 2.13
C LEU A 39 4.26 -21.13 1.16
N LEU A 40 4.56 -19.93 1.65
CA LEU A 40 4.86 -18.77 0.80
C LEU A 40 6.09 -19.01 -0.08
N LYS A 41 7.12 -19.67 0.48
CA LYS A 41 8.37 -20.01 -0.23
C LYS A 41 8.19 -21.18 -1.22
N SER A 42 7.33 -22.14 -0.90
CA SER A 42 6.95 -23.25 -1.79
C SER A 42 6.10 -22.76 -2.99
N LEU A 43 5.15 -21.86 -2.73
CA LEU A 43 4.31 -21.18 -3.73
C LEU A 43 5.15 -20.45 -4.79
N TRP A 44 6.27 -19.84 -4.39
CA TRP A 44 7.19 -19.17 -5.32
C TRP A 44 7.97 -20.16 -6.22
N ARG A 45 8.39 -21.32 -5.70
CA ARG A 45 9.02 -22.38 -6.52
C ARG A 45 8.03 -23.07 -7.46
N LEU A 46 6.76 -23.16 -7.04
CA LEU A 46 5.67 -23.68 -7.84
C LEU A 46 5.21 -22.70 -8.93
N SER A 47 5.47 -21.40 -8.79
CA SER A 47 5.03 -20.41 -9.80
C SER A 47 5.59 -20.70 -11.19
N GLY A 48 6.84 -21.16 -11.30
CA GLY A 48 7.46 -21.50 -12.57
C GLY A 48 6.84 -22.73 -13.23
N THR A 49 6.63 -23.81 -12.48
CA THR A 49 6.03 -25.04 -13.01
C THR A 49 4.54 -24.87 -13.33
N VAL A 50 3.83 -24.07 -12.53
CA VAL A 50 2.44 -23.67 -12.77
C VAL A 50 2.34 -22.78 -14.02
N ALA A 51 3.25 -21.82 -14.20
CA ALA A 51 3.27 -20.98 -15.40
C ALA A 51 3.52 -21.79 -16.67
N VAL A 52 4.44 -22.76 -16.63
CA VAL A 52 4.74 -23.64 -17.78
C VAL A 52 3.55 -24.55 -18.09
N THR A 53 2.91 -25.15 -17.08
CA THR A 53 1.70 -25.97 -17.30
C THR A 53 0.54 -25.14 -17.84
N TRP A 54 0.39 -23.90 -17.39
CA TRP A 54 -0.64 -22.98 -17.89
C TRP A 54 -0.37 -22.50 -19.31
N ALA A 55 0.89 -22.24 -19.68
CA ALA A 55 1.28 -21.91 -21.05
C ALA A 55 0.99 -23.07 -22.03
N ILE A 56 1.27 -24.31 -21.60
CA ILE A 56 0.92 -25.51 -22.37
C ILE A 56 -0.59 -25.64 -22.54
N PHE A 57 -1.38 -25.38 -21.49
CA PHE A 57 -2.84 -25.37 -21.57
C PHE A 57 -3.37 -24.37 -22.59
N VAL A 58 -2.87 -23.13 -22.55
CA VAL A 58 -3.28 -22.08 -23.49
C VAL A 58 -2.92 -22.45 -24.92
N LEU A 59 -1.74 -23.03 -25.16
CA LEU A 59 -1.34 -23.52 -26.48
C LEU A 59 -2.26 -24.64 -26.99
N VAL A 60 -2.60 -25.61 -26.13
CA VAL A 60 -3.54 -26.70 -26.47
C VAL A 60 -4.93 -26.15 -26.74
N LEU A 61 -5.39 -25.17 -25.97
CA LEU A 61 -6.69 -24.53 -26.16
C LEU A 61 -6.73 -23.76 -27.50
N ILE A 62 -5.69 -22.99 -27.82
CA ILE A 62 -5.58 -22.31 -29.12
C ILE A 62 -5.58 -23.33 -30.27
N GLY A 63 -4.78 -24.40 -30.15
CA GLY A 63 -4.69 -25.45 -31.16
C GLY A 63 -6.00 -26.21 -31.38
N THR A 64 -6.72 -26.54 -30.31
CA THR A 64 -8.03 -27.20 -30.39
C THR A 64 -9.09 -26.28 -30.98
N THR A 65 -9.10 -24.99 -30.62
CA THR A 65 -10.02 -24.02 -31.20
C THR A 65 -9.77 -23.85 -32.71
N ALA A 66 -8.51 -23.76 -33.14
CA ALA A 66 -8.13 -23.69 -34.55
C ALA A 66 -8.52 -24.97 -35.33
N TYR A 67 -8.35 -26.14 -34.71
CA TYR A 67 -8.73 -27.42 -35.30
C TYR A 67 -10.25 -27.53 -35.50
N VAL A 68 -11.06 -27.13 -34.51
CA VAL A 68 -12.53 -27.13 -34.61
C VAL A 68 -13.00 -26.17 -35.71
N ILE A 69 -12.36 -25.01 -35.85
CA ILE A 69 -12.68 -24.04 -36.92
C ILE A 69 -12.40 -24.64 -38.31
N LEU A 70 -11.22 -25.27 -38.50
CA LEU A 70 -10.88 -25.92 -39.77
C LEU A 70 -11.82 -27.10 -40.09
N TRP A 71 -12.18 -27.89 -39.07
CA TRP A 71 -13.14 -28.98 -39.21
C TRP A 71 -14.51 -28.46 -39.63
N LEU A 72 -14.96 -27.35 -39.03
CA LEU A 72 -16.24 -26.73 -39.35
C LEU A 72 -16.29 -26.19 -40.78
N ILE A 73 -15.20 -25.56 -41.25
CA ILE A 73 -15.06 -25.08 -42.64
C ILE A 73 -15.15 -26.26 -43.63
N HIS A 74 -14.48 -27.37 -43.33
CA HIS A 74 -14.56 -28.56 -44.17
C HIS A 74 -15.97 -29.17 -44.18
N HIS A 75 -16.66 -29.19 -43.03
CA HIS A 75 -18.01 -29.72 -42.92
C HIS A 75 -19.05 -28.82 -43.63
N LEU A 76 -18.87 -27.49 -43.59
CA LEU A 76 -19.66 -26.51 -44.35
C LEU A 76 -19.59 -26.75 -45.87
N GLY A 77 -18.46 -27.27 -46.39
CA GLY A 77 -18.33 -27.68 -47.80
C GLY A 77 -19.11 -28.94 -48.17
N THR A 78 -19.63 -29.69 -47.18
CA THR A 78 -20.29 -30.99 -47.37
C THR A 78 -21.78 -31.00 -47.00
N VAL A 79 -22.29 -29.95 -46.35
CA VAL A 79 -23.69 -29.85 -45.92
C VAL A 79 -24.49 -29.10 -46.99
N GLY A 80 -25.47 -29.78 -47.59
CA GLY A 80 -26.43 -29.17 -48.52
C GLY A 80 -27.20 -27.99 -47.90
N THR A 81 -27.69 -27.10 -48.76
CA THR A 81 -28.16 -25.73 -48.49
C THR A 81 -29.43 -25.58 -47.63
N ASN A 82 -29.51 -26.22 -46.46
CA ASN A 82 -30.59 -25.95 -45.49
C ASN A 82 -30.23 -24.74 -44.62
N THR A 83 -30.99 -23.65 -44.80
CA THR A 83 -30.72 -22.32 -44.24
C THR A 83 -30.75 -22.23 -42.72
N ASP A 84 -31.51 -23.12 -42.06
CA ASP A 84 -31.74 -23.04 -40.61
C ASP A 84 -30.58 -23.63 -39.79
N HIS A 85 -29.99 -24.73 -40.25
CA HIS A 85 -28.83 -25.34 -39.61
C HIS A 85 -27.58 -24.46 -39.75
N LEU A 86 -27.44 -23.76 -40.88
CA LEU A 86 -26.34 -22.83 -41.10
C LEU A 86 -26.36 -21.66 -40.11
N ARG A 87 -27.54 -21.09 -39.81
CA ARG A 87 -27.67 -19.99 -38.85
C ARG A 87 -27.32 -20.40 -37.43
N GLN A 88 -27.80 -21.56 -36.98
CA GLN A 88 -27.50 -22.06 -35.62
C GLN A 88 -26.00 -22.33 -35.43
N ILE A 89 -25.33 -22.88 -36.45
CA ILE A 89 -23.89 -23.12 -36.43
C ILE A 89 -23.10 -21.80 -36.34
N ILE A 90 -23.48 -20.79 -37.15
CA ILE A 90 -22.80 -19.48 -37.14
C ILE A 90 -22.96 -18.79 -35.77
N LEU A 91 -24.12 -18.93 -35.12
CA LEU A 91 -24.36 -18.32 -33.81
C LEU A 91 -23.70 -19.05 -32.64
N ALA A 92 -23.41 -20.34 -32.77
CA ALA A 92 -22.75 -21.12 -31.71
C ALA A 92 -21.26 -20.80 -31.56
N ILE A 93 -20.58 -20.41 -32.65
CA ILE A 93 -19.12 -20.17 -32.65
C ILE A 93 -18.73 -18.99 -31.73
N PRO A 94 -19.34 -17.79 -31.82
CA PRO A 94 -18.97 -16.68 -30.95
C PRO A 94 -19.28 -16.95 -29.47
N VAL A 95 -20.36 -17.70 -29.19
CA VAL A 95 -20.74 -18.07 -27.82
C VAL A 95 -19.69 -18.98 -27.20
N LEU A 96 -19.17 -19.96 -27.94
CA LEU A 96 -18.10 -20.83 -27.48
C LEU A 96 -16.78 -20.07 -27.29
N ILE A 97 -16.43 -19.16 -28.20
CA ILE A 97 -15.24 -18.31 -28.07
C ILE A 97 -15.35 -17.41 -26.83
N ALA A 98 -16.50 -16.80 -26.59
CA ALA A 98 -16.74 -15.96 -25.42
C ALA A 98 -16.66 -16.77 -24.11
N ALA A 99 -17.23 -17.97 -24.09
CA ALA A 99 -17.15 -18.87 -22.94
C ALA A 99 -15.71 -19.29 -22.62
N LEU A 100 -14.91 -19.63 -23.65
CA LEU A 100 -13.49 -19.96 -23.49
C LEU A 100 -12.67 -18.76 -23.01
N ALA A 101 -12.90 -17.58 -23.58
CA ALA A 101 -12.24 -16.35 -23.15
C ALA A 101 -12.55 -16.01 -21.68
N GLY A 102 -13.81 -16.18 -21.25
CA GLY A 102 -14.21 -16.00 -19.85
C GLY A 102 -13.55 -16.99 -18.90
N LEU A 103 -13.43 -18.26 -19.30
CA LEU A 103 -12.78 -19.30 -18.50
C LEU A 103 -11.27 -19.04 -18.31
N ILE A 104 -10.60 -18.45 -19.31
CA ILE A 104 -9.19 -18.05 -19.21
C ILE A 104 -9.03 -16.77 -18.39
N ALA A 105 -9.95 -15.81 -18.52
CA ALA A 105 -9.90 -14.56 -17.78
C ALA A 105 -10.04 -14.75 -16.27
N LEU A 106 -10.91 -15.66 -15.82
CA LEU A 106 -11.15 -15.95 -14.40
C LEU A 106 -9.88 -16.23 -13.58
N PRO A 107 -9.04 -17.23 -13.90
CA PRO A 107 -7.84 -17.52 -13.13
C PRO A 107 -6.82 -16.37 -13.20
N VAL A 108 -6.66 -15.70 -14.35
CA VAL A 108 -5.76 -14.54 -14.47
C VAL A 108 -6.21 -13.41 -13.55
N THR A 109 -7.52 -13.16 -13.49
CA THR A 109 -8.09 -12.14 -12.62
C THR A 109 -7.87 -12.50 -11.14
N LEU A 110 -8.07 -13.76 -10.76
CA LEU A 110 -7.85 -14.24 -9.39
C LEU A 110 -6.37 -14.20 -8.97
N ILE A 111 -5.44 -14.52 -9.87
CA ILE A 111 -3.99 -14.42 -9.61
C ILE A 111 -3.59 -12.97 -9.37
N ARG A 112 -4.21 -12.00 -10.07
CA ARG A 112 -3.89 -10.57 -9.92
C ARG A 112 -4.32 -9.98 -8.58
N LEU A 113 -5.44 -10.45 -8.01
CA LEU A 113 -5.99 -9.93 -6.74
C LEU A 113 -4.98 -9.83 -5.58
N PRO A 114 -4.20 -10.88 -5.24
CA PRO A 114 -3.22 -10.77 -4.15
C PRO A 114 -2.07 -9.82 -4.46
N TYR A 115 -1.64 -9.68 -5.72
CA TYR A 115 -0.59 -8.71 -6.08
C TYR A 115 -1.07 -7.28 -5.93
N THR A 116 -2.31 -6.98 -6.34
CA THR A 116 -2.92 -5.65 -6.16
C THR A 116 -3.06 -5.28 -4.67
N ARG A 117 -3.32 -6.26 -3.79
CA ARG A 117 -3.34 -6.02 -2.33
C ARG A 117 -1.97 -5.69 -1.75
N ARG A 118 -0.90 -6.29 -2.26
CA ARG A 118 0.46 -5.96 -1.80
C ARG A 118 0.93 -4.60 -2.32
N GLN A 119 0.54 -4.25 -3.54
CA GLN A 119 0.81 -2.93 -4.11
C GLN A 119 0.14 -1.82 -3.31
N THR A 120 -1.12 -2.03 -2.88
CA THR A 120 -1.84 -1.07 -2.04
C THR A 120 -1.19 -0.89 -0.66
N LEU A 121 -0.74 -1.95 0.00
CA LEU A 121 -0.03 -1.83 1.28
C LEU A 121 1.30 -1.05 1.16
N VAL A 122 2.09 -1.30 0.11
CA VAL A 122 3.35 -0.57 -0.13
C VAL A 122 3.09 0.90 -0.45
N GLU A 123 2.02 1.18 -1.20
CA GLU A 123 1.59 2.55 -1.51
C GLU A 123 1.06 3.28 -0.25
N GLU A 124 0.33 2.58 0.62
CA GLU A 124 -0.13 3.10 1.91
C GLU A 124 1.04 3.44 2.85
N GLU A 125 2.06 2.57 2.95
CA GLU A 125 3.28 2.81 3.73
C GLU A 125 4.11 3.99 3.17
N GLY A 126 4.23 4.07 1.84
CA GLY A 126 4.85 5.22 1.16
C GLY A 126 4.12 6.52 1.47
N LEU A 127 2.78 6.51 1.43
CA LEU A 127 1.95 7.68 1.72
C LEU A 127 2.07 8.15 3.18
N ILE A 128 2.25 7.23 4.14
CA ILE A 128 2.51 7.60 5.54
C ILE A 128 3.86 8.32 5.66
N THR A 129 4.89 7.78 5.03
CA THR A 129 6.24 8.37 5.01
C THR A 129 6.21 9.78 4.40
N ASP A 130 5.51 9.95 3.29
CA ASP A 130 5.36 11.25 2.63
C ASP A 130 4.64 12.27 3.51
N ARG A 131 3.61 11.84 4.24
CA ARG A 131 2.88 12.71 5.18
C ARG A 131 3.75 13.13 6.36
N ILE A 132 4.59 12.24 6.88
CA ILE A 132 5.56 12.58 7.94
C ILE A 132 6.55 13.61 7.42
N ASN A 133 7.16 13.36 6.25
CA ASN A 133 8.11 14.29 5.63
C ASN A 133 7.49 15.67 5.36
N ALA A 134 6.25 15.71 4.85
CA ALA A 134 5.54 16.96 4.65
C ALA A 134 5.34 17.70 5.99
N ALA A 135 4.85 17.02 7.03
CA ALA A 135 4.68 17.64 8.34
C ALA A 135 6.00 18.13 8.94
N VAL A 136 7.10 17.39 8.78
CA VAL A 136 8.44 17.82 9.18
C VAL A 136 8.86 19.10 8.46
N LEU A 137 8.60 19.20 7.15
CA LEU A 137 8.88 20.42 6.38
C LEU A 137 8.07 21.62 6.89
N TRP A 138 6.78 21.42 7.17
CA TRP A 138 5.91 22.46 7.73
C TRP A 138 6.33 22.88 9.15
N LEU A 139 6.97 21.99 9.91
CA LEU A 139 7.51 22.30 11.25
C LEU A 139 8.67 23.32 11.21
N GLY A 140 9.33 23.44 10.05
CA GLY A 140 10.36 24.43 9.74
C GLY A 140 9.85 25.67 9.01
N SER A 141 8.53 25.88 8.91
CA SER A 141 7.99 27.02 8.17
C SER A 141 8.29 28.36 8.86
N GLU A 142 8.78 29.31 8.08
CA GLU A 142 9.06 30.69 8.49
C GLU A 142 8.10 31.65 7.78
N LYS A 143 7.85 32.80 8.39
CA LYS A 143 7.10 33.92 7.81
C LYS A 143 7.97 35.18 7.84
N ILE A 144 7.85 35.99 6.80
CA ILE A 144 8.53 37.29 6.72
C ILE A 144 7.58 38.34 7.28
N VAL A 145 7.97 38.97 8.39
CA VAL A 145 7.24 40.07 9.00
C VAL A 145 7.93 41.37 8.61
N LYS A 146 7.18 42.24 7.94
CA LYS A 146 7.66 43.58 7.58
C LYS A 146 7.33 44.51 8.74
N VAL A 147 8.37 44.95 9.44
CA VAL A 147 8.25 45.94 10.52
C VAL A 147 8.60 47.30 9.94
N THR A 148 7.66 48.23 10.00
CA THR A 148 7.91 49.64 9.65
C THR A 148 8.63 50.30 10.83
N VAL A 149 9.88 50.69 10.63
CA VAL A 149 10.67 51.40 11.64
C VAL A 149 11.04 52.76 11.06
N GLY A 150 10.30 53.81 11.44
CA GLY A 150 10.45 55.15 10.85
C GLY A 150 9.97 55.20 9.39
N ASP A 151 10.78 55.80 8.51
CA ASP A 151 10.53 55.93 7.06
C ASP A 151 11.04 54.71 6.24
N GLY A 152 11.48 53.66 6.93
CA GLY A 152 12.02 52.43 6.35
C GLY A 152 11.18 51.19 6.69
N THR A 153 11.15 50.22 5.77
CA THR A 153 10.61 48.87 6.02
C THR A 153 11.77 47.92 6.30
N ALA A 154 11.79 47.32 7.49
CA ALA A 154 12.73 46.25 7.85
C ALA A 154 12.00 44.91 7.75
N GLU A 155 12.58 43.96 7.03
CA GLU A 155 12.04 42.60 6.92
C GLU A 155 12.75 41.70 7.95
N HIS A 156 11.97 41.06 8.81
CA HIS A 156 12.47 40.08 9.78
C HIS A 156 11.78 38.74 9.58
N THR A 157 12.57 37.67 9.62
CA THR A 157 12.08 36.31 9.52
C THR A 157 11.70 35.79 10.91
N GLU A 158 10.45 35.37 11.06
CA GLU A 158 9.93 34.77 12.28
C GLU A 158 9.39 33.36 12.01
N PRO A 159 9.39 32.45 12.99
CA PRO A 159 8.70 31.16 12.85
C PRO A 159 7.21 31.36 12.58
N ASN A 160 6.66 30.61 11.61
CA ASN A 160 5.23 30.62 11.35
C ASN A 160 4.51 29.65 12.31
N ILE A 161 4.10 30.17 13.46
CA ILE A 161 3.56 29.37 14.57
C ILE A 161 2.29 28.60 14.18
N GLU A 162 1.39 29.18 13.38
CA GLU A 162 0.13 28.54 12.97
C GLU A 162 0.39 27.26 12.16
N VAL A 163 1.31 27.36 11.19
CA VAL A 163 1.70 26.23 10.33
C VAL A 163 2.45 25.17 11.13
N ARG A 164 3.33 25.58 12.05
CA ARG A 164 4.06 24.67 12.96
C ARG A 164 3.11 23.90 13.87
N ILE A 165 2.10 24.56 14.44
CA ILE A 165 1.05 23.90 15.24
C ILE A 165 0.25 22.91 14.38
N GLY A 166 -0.13 23.30 13.17
CA GLY A 166 -0.82 22.42 12.22
C GLY A 166 0.00 21.15 11.91
N ALA A 167 1.31 21.29 11.72
CA ALA A 167 2.22 20.18 11.52
C ALA A 167 2.29 19.24 12.74
N ILE A 168 2.40 19.78 13.95
CA ILE A 168 2.43 19.00 15.20
C ILE A 168 1.14 18.18 15.37
N LEU A 169 -0.02 18.79 15.13
CA LEU A 169 -1.31 18.10 15.22
C LEU A 169 -1.49 17.03 14.12
N ALA A 170 -0.95 17.26 12.93
CA ALA A 170 -0.92 16.25 11.87
C ALA A 170 -0.05 15.06 12.27
N LEU A 171 1.14 15.29 12.83
CA LEU A 171 2.02 14.26 13.37
C LEU A 171 1.34 13.47 14.50
N GLU A 172 0.66 14.14 15.43
CA GLU A 172 -0.13 13.46 16.49
C GLU A 172 -1.17 12.51 15.88
N ARG A 173 -1.90 12.94 14.84
CA ARG A 173 -2.91 12.11 14.17
C ARG A 173 -2.27 10.88 13.50
N ILE A 174 -1.10 11.03 12.87
CA ILE A 174 -0.38 9.92 12.25
C ILE A 174 0.07 8.91 13.32
N ALA A 175 0.67 9.39 14.41
CA ALA A 175 1.14 8.57 15.53
C ALA A 175 0.00 7.83 16.26
N LYS A 176 -1.19 8.44 16.35
CA LYS A 176 -2.37 7.79 16.93
C LYS A 176 -2.89 6.62 16.10
N ASN A 177 -2.79 6.71 14.78
CA ASN A 177 -3.34 5.71 13.88
C ASN A 177 -2.34 4.59 13.53
N ASN A 178 -1.03 4.82 13.73
CA ASN A 178 0.02 3.89 13.32
C ASN A 178 1.05 3.75 14.44
N LEU A 179 1.02 2.61 15.14
CA LEU A 179 1.90 2.34 16.28
C LEU A 179 3.37 2.19 15.85
N ASP A 180 3.61 1.71 14.63
CA ASP A 180 4.96 1.47 14.10
C ASP A 180 5.78 2.75 13.97
N VAL A 181 5.14 3.87 13.60
CA VAL A 181 5.78 5.19 13.45
C VAL A 181 5.60 6.08 14.67
N HIS A 182 4.82 5.64 15.66
CA HIS A 182 4.53 6.41 16.88
C HIS A 182 5.80 6.84 17.60
N LEU A 183 6.74 5.90 17.82
CA LEU A 183 8.00 6.19 18.51
C LEU A 183 8.84 7.22 17.76
N GLN A 184 8.99 7.06 16.44
CA GLN A 184 9.73 7.98 15.59
C GLN A 184 9.18 9.40 15.69
N ILE A 185 7.85 9.56 15.67
CA ILE A 185 7.19 10.86 15.78
C ILE A 185 7.39 11.45 17.18
N MET A 186 7.27 10.65 18.24
CA MET A 186 7.49 11.12 19.61
C MET A 186 8.94 11.56 19.84
N GLU A 187 9.92 10.84 19.28
CA GLU A 187 11.33 11.21 19.30
C GLU A 187 11.61 12.49 18.52
N LEU A 188 10.99 12.65 17.35
CA LEU A 188 11.11 13.87 16.55
C LEU A 188 10.60 15.09 17.33
N LEU A 189 9.40 15.00 17.92
CA LEU A 189 8.82 16.09 18.72
C LEU A 189 9.64 16.38 19.99
N LEU A 190 10.20 15.34 20.62
CA LEU A 190 11.09 15.51 21.76
C LEU A 190 12.38 16.23 21.35
N THR A 191 13.00 15.80 20.26
CA THR A 191 14.21 16.41 19.68
C THR A 191 13.95 17.86 19.30
N TYR A 192 12.78 18.14 18.76
CA TYR A 192 12.33 19.48 18.44
C TYR A 192 12.36 20.38 19.68
N VAL A 193 11.61 20.01 20.73
CA VAL A 193 11.55 20.79 21.98
C VAL A 193 12.92 20.94 22.62
N GLN A 194 13.77 19.90 22.56
CA GLN A 194 15.12 19.96 23.12
C GLN A 194 16.03 20.96 22.39
N ASN A 195 15.82 21.17 21.09
CA ASN A 195 16.60 22.09 20.27
C ASN A 195 15.97 23.50 20.18
N HIS A 196 14.84 23.75 20.85
CA HIS A 196 14.25 25.09 20.87
C HIS A 196 15.11 26.08 21.65
N PRO A 197 15.38 27.28 21.09
CA PRO A 197 16.01 28.35 21.85
C PRO A 197 15.14 28.70 23.06
N HIS A 198 15.74 28.73 24.24
CA HIS A 198 15.06 29.23 25.43
C HIS A 198 14.61 30.68 25.17
N PRO A 199 13.41 31.06 25.65
CA PRO A 199 13.05 32.45 25.62
C PRO A 199 14.05 33.25 26.46
N ASN A 200 14.84 34.10 25.81
CA ASN A 200 15.69 35.08 26.48
C ASN A 200 14.82 35.86 27.47
N GLU A 201 15.27 35.98 28.72
CA GLU A 201 14.61 36.77 29.79
C GLU A 201 14.27 38.20 29.32
N GLU A 202 15.01 38.73 28.34
CA GLU A 202 14.78 40.03 27.70
C GLU A 202 13.43 40.16 26.97
N ARG A 203 12.86 39.07 26.44
CA ARG A 203 11.51 39.10 25.84
C ARG A 203 10.39 39.21 26.87
N GLN A 204 10.67 39.02 28.17
CA GLN A 204 9.67 39.16 29.24
C GLN A 204 9.41 40.62 29.66
N VAL A 205 10.30 41.56 29.31
CA VAL A 205 10.25 42.92 29.88
C VAL A 205 9.18 43.82 29.21
N GLN A 206 8.50 43.35 28.17
CA GLN A 206 7.46 44.11 27.47
C GLN A 206 6.04 43.51 27.62
N TYR A 207 5.66 43.11 28.84
CA TYR A 207 4.24 42.98 29.20
C TYR A 207 3.96 43.63 30.55
N LYS A 208 3.59 44.90 30.50
CA LYS A 208 3.28 45.73 31.68
C LYS A 208 1.85 45.48 32.14
N GLN A 209 1.74 44.97 33.38
CA GLN A 209 0.66 45.17 34.37
C GLN A 209 -0.79 45.19 33.84
N THR A 210 -1.44 44.04 33.84
CA THR A 210 -2.86 43.95 34.21
C THR A 210 -3.03 42.70 35.07
N GLY A 211 -3.39 42.91 36.33
CA GLY A 211 -3.47 41.90 37.37
C GLY A 211 -4.56 40.86 37.11
N SER A 212 -4.25 39.87 36.28
CA SER A 212 -4.97 38.61 36.22
C SER A 212 -3.94 37.49 36.16
N PHE A 213 -3.96 36.65 37.19
CA PHE A 213 -3.14 35.47 37.33
C PHE A 213 -3.50 34.46 36.23
N VAL A 214 -2.78 34.53 35.12
CA VAL A 214 -2.60 33.39 34.22
C VAL A 214 -1.10 33.17 34.20
N ILE A 215 -0.64 32.07 34.78
CA ILE A 215 0.71 31.56 34.52
C ILE A 215 0.70 31.12 33.04
N GLN A 216 0.75 32.09 32.13
CA GLN A 216 1.13 31.88 30.75
C GLN A 216 2.63 31.69 30.83
N LEU A 217 3.01 30.44 31.12
CA LEU A 217 4.39 30.01 31.08
C LEU A 217 4.94 30.49 29.75
N LEU A 218 5.97 31.33 29.83
CA LEU A 218 6.58 32.05 28.75
C LEU A 218 7.32 31.05 27.83
N VAL A 219 6.54 30.25 27.12
CA VAL A 219 6.96 29.09 26.32
C VAL A 219 6.22 29.19 25.00
N SER A 220 6.96 29.04 23.89
CA SER A 220 6.41 29.17 22.54
C SER A 220 5.16 28.29 22.36
N PRO A 221 4.07 28.78 21.73
CA PRO A 221 2.78 28.07 21.67
C PRO A 221 2.87 26.63 21.11
N ASP A 222 3.74 26.42 20.12
CA ASP A 222 4.05 25.11 19.55
C ASP A 222 4.65 24.13 20.57
N ILE A 223 5.51 24.58 21.49
CA ILE A 223 6.09 23.72 22.54
C ILE A 223 5.01 23.31 23.55
N GLN A 224 4.07 24.20 23.87
CA GLN A 224 2.92 23.87 24.73
C GLN A 224 2.06 22.79 24.08
N ILE A 225 1.76 22.93 22.77
CA ILE A 225 1.01 21.92 22.03
C ILE A 225 1.74 20.57 22.02
N ILE A 226 3.07 20.55 21.89
CA ILE A 226 3.85 19.31 21.97
C ILE A 226 3.73 18.66 23.35
N ALA A 227 3.80 19.45 24.43
CA ALA A 227 3.56 18.95 25.78
C ALA A 227 2.15 18.34 25.92
N ASP A 228 1.14 18.95 25.31
CA ASP A 228 -0.21 18.41 25.29
C ASP A 228 -0.33 17.11 24.47
N VAL A 229 0.35 17.01 23.32
CA VAL A 229 0.41 15.77 22.52
C VAL A 229 0.95 14.62 23.37
N PHE A 230 2.02 14.89 24.14
CA PHE A 230 2.59 13.92 25.07
C PHE A 230 1.64 13.57 26.22
N ALA A 231 0.84 14.53 26.71
CA ALA A 231 -0.15 14.29 27.75
C ALA A 231 -1.37 13.46 27.26
N ARG A 232 -1.72 13.54 25.97
CA ARG A 232 -2.89 12.86 25.37
C ARG A 232 -2.63 11.41 24.92
N ARG A 233 -1.49 10.80 25.26
CA ARG A 233 -1.15 9.43 24.86
C ARG A 233 -2.10 8.40 25.47
N THR A 234 -2.47 7.40 24.68
CA THR A 234 -3.36 6.32 25.10
C THR A 234 -2.61 5.19 25.83
N PRO A 235 -3.27 4.38 26.68
CA PRO A 235 -2.61 3.27 27.39
C PRO A 235 -1.87 2.27 26.47
N PRO A 236 -2.40 1.87 25.30
CA PRO A 236 -1.67 1.01 24.36
C PRO A 236 -0.37 1.63 23.84
N GLN A 237 -0.37 2.95 23.56
CA GLN A 237 0.84 3.67 23.11
C GLN A 237 1.89 3.71 24.22
N ILE A 238 1.48 3.96 25.46
CA ILE A 238 2.37 3.95 26.63
C ILE A 238 2.95 2.55 26.86
N ALA A 239 2.14 1.50 26.75
CA ALA A 239 2.63 0.12 26.86
C ALA A 239 3.66 -0.21 25.77
N PHE A 240 3.44 0.29 24.55
CA PHE A 240 4.40 0.15 23.44
C PHE A 240 5.69 0.93 23.69
N GLU A 241 5.63 2.14 24.23
CA GLU A 241 6.79 2.94 24.64
C GLU A 241 7.61 2.21 25.71
N ILE A 242 6.95 1.68 26.75
CA ILE A 242 7.60 0.93 27.83
C ILE A 242 8.30 -0.32 27.27
N LYS A 243 7.62 -1.05 26.37
CA LYS A 243 8.18 -2.25 25.72
C LYS A 243 9.45 -1.92 24.91
N ASN A 244 9.51 -0.76 24.28
CA ASN A 244 10.63 -0.32 23.46
C ASN A 244 11.61 0.61 24.22
N GLU A 245 11.52 0.66 25.55
CA GLU A 245 12.39 1.47 26.42
C GLU A 245 12.41 2.97 26.10
N PHE A 246 11.35 3.50 25.47
CA PHE A 246 11.25 4.93 25.18
C PHE A 246 11.09 5.73 26.48
N ARG A 247 12.09 6.56 26.80
CA ARG A 247 12.10 7.39 28.01
C ARG A 247 11.81 8.84 27.64
N PHE A 248 10.63 9.31 28.03
CA PHE A 248 10.28 10.72 27.97
C PHE A 248 11.00 11.50 29.09
N ASP A 249 12.10 12.17 28.75
CA ASP A 249 12.86 13.00 29.68
C ASP A 249 12.99 14.43 29.14
N MET A 250 12.17 15.34 29.67
CA MET A 250 12.23 16.78 29.40
C MET A 250 13.17 17.52 30.37
N SER A 251 13.78 16.82 31.35
CA SER A 251 14.59 17.44 32.41
C SER A 251 16.02 17.81 31.98
N ARG A 252 16.52 17.26 30.86
CA ARG A 252 17.89 17.51 30.36
C ARG A 252 18.19 18.96 29.98
N GLN A 253 17.19 19.83 29.96
CA GLN A 253 17.35 21.26 29.65
C GLN A 253 17.99 22.07 30.80
N HIS A 254 18.09 21.53 32.03
CA HIS A 254 18.61 22.27 33.18
C HIS A 254 20.12 22.11 33.45
N SER A 255 20.85 21.32 32.65
CA SER A 255 22.25 20.92 32.94
C SER A 255 23.25 21.25 31.81
N ARG A 256 23.12 22.41 31.17
CA ARG A 256 24.21 23.01 30.37
C ARG A 256 24.45 24.47 30.75
N ARG A 257 24.79 24.70 32.02
CA ARG A 257 25.52 25.89 32.47
C ARG A 257 26.58 25.49 33.50
N THR A 258 27.65 24.90 32.99
CA THR A 258 28.99 24.95 33.59
C THR A 258 29.98 24.62 32.48
N ILE A 259 30.50 25.68 31.83
CA ILE A 259 31.91 26.10 31.77
C ILE A 259 31.92 27.36 30.89
#